data_AF-A0A9D9PFT1-F1
#
_entry.id   AF-A0A9D9PFT1-F1
#
_cell.length_a   1.000
_cell.length_b   1.000
_cell.length_c   1.000
_cell.angle_alpha   90.00
_cell.angle_beta   90.00
_cell.angle_gamma   90.00
#
_symmetry.space_group_name_H-M   'P 1'
#
loop_
_entity.id
_entity.type
_entity.pdbx_description
1 polymer ?
#
loop_
_entity_poly.entity_id
_entity_poly.type
_entity_poly.pdbx_seq_one_letter_code
_entity_poly.pdbx_strand_id
1 'polypeptide(L)'
;MTQKSILAALAVASTVVVSSPALAVYWVRMGVASTGEVVAVDRDSIGWYEGNLYFTYSIGSEVIDAIAYCRQNQWYAEGYGTYSPQSEATQNMLNYVCNY
;
A
#
# COMPACT_ATOMS: atom_id res chain seq x y z
N MET A 1 8.68 -45.94 -55.50
CA MET A 1 9.69 -45.88 -54.42
C MET A 1 10.30 -44.50 -54.50
N THR A 2 10.30 -43.63 -53.47
CA THR A 2 10.56 -43.89 -52.05
C THR A 2 10.00 -42.75 -51.19
N GLN A 3 9.47 -43.13 -50.04
CA GLN A 3 8.96 -42.33 -48.92
C GLN A 3 9.99 -41.34 -48.35
N LYS A 4 9.54 -40.20 -47.79
CA LYS A 4 10.23 -39.46 -46.71
C LYS A 4 9.28 -38.45 -46.05
N SER A 5 8.56 -38.90 -45.03
CA SER A 5 7.86 -38.01 -44.09
C SER A 5 8.85 -37.54 -43.04
N ILE A 6 9.09 -36.23 -42.97
CA ILE A 6 9.93 -35.61 -41.93
C ILE A 6 8.99 -35.12 -40.83
N LEU A 7 9.00 -35.82 -39.69
CA LEU A 7 8.31 -35.38 -38.48
C LEU A 7 9.21 -34.36 -37.77
N ALA A 8 8.81 -33.09 -37.76
CA ALA A 8 9.41 -32.06 -36.93
C ALA A 8 8.75 -32.11 -35.54
N ALA A 9 9.48 -32.59 -34.53
CA ALA A 9 9.04 -32.54 -33.14
C ALA A 9 9.27 -31.11 -32.59
N LEU A 10 8.19 -30.37 -32.33
CA LEU A 10 8.26 -29.13 -31.54
C LEU A 10 8.36 -29.50 -30.05
N ALA A 11 9.54 -29.29 -29.47
CA ALA A 11 9.70 -29.31 -28.03
C ALA A 11 9.17 -27.99 -27.45
N VAL A 12 8.02 -28.05 -26.77
CA VAL A 12 7.48 -26.91 -26.02
C VAL A 12 8.22 -26.86 -24.68
N ALA A 13 9.12 -25.88 -24.53
CA ALA A 13 9.79 -25.63 -23.25
C ALA A 13 8.80 -24.95 -22.29
N SER A 14 8.30 -25.70 -21.31
CA SER A 14 7.42 -25.19 -20.27
C SER A 14 8.20 -24.29 -19.30
N THR A 15 7.99 -22.98 -19.39
CA THR A 15 8.47 -22.03 -18.37
C THR A 15 7.63 -22.18 -17.10
N VAL A 16 8.25 -22.71 -16.03
CA VAL A 16 7.68 -22.67 -14.68
C VAL A 16 7.71 -21.24 -14.17
N VAL A 17 6.54 -20.61 -14.09
CA VAL A 17 6.37 -19.31 -13.44
C VAL A 17 6.32 -19.57 -11.94
N VAL A 18 7.42 -19.27 -11.24
CA VAL A 18 7.44 -19.31 -9.77
C VAL A 18 6.78 -18.04 -9.26
N SER A 19 5.48 -18.10 -8.98
CA SER A 19 4.77 -17.03 -8.28
C SER A 19 5.04 -17.14 -6.79
N SER A 20 5.92 -16.30 -6.25
CA SER A 20 5.98 -16.09 -4.80
C SER A 20 4.63 -15.56 -4.31
N PRO A 21 4.06 -16.05 -3.20
CA PRO A 21 2.89 -15.42 -2.62
C PRO A 21 3.30 -14.02 -2.17
N ALA A 22 2.69 -12.99 -2.77
CA ALA A 22 2.75 -11.65 -2.18
C ALA A 22 2.04 -11.75 -0.82
N LEU A 23 2.72 -11.39 0.28
CA LEU A 23 2.02 -11.10 1.52
C LEU A 23 1.01 -9.99 1.19
N ALA A 24 -0.28 -10.30 1.30
CA ALA A 24 -1.33 -9.38 0.91
C ALA A 24 -1.35 -8.20 1.89
N VAL A 25 -0.78 -7.07 1.50
CA VAL A 25 -0.84 -5.81 2.27
C VAL A 25 -2.30 -5.35 2.32
N TYR A 26 -2.87 -5.20 3.52
CA TYR A 26 -4.28 -4.87 3.69
C TYR A 26 -4.51 -3.35 3.74
N TRP A 27 -4.69 -2.76 2.56
CA TRP A 27 -4.97 -1.33 2.42
C TRP A 27 -6.45 -1.01 2.68
N VAL A 28 -6.70 -0.07 3.59
CA VAL A 28 -8.05 0.44 3.90
C VAL A 28 -8.20 1.85 3.32
N ARG A 29 -9.17 2.01 2.41
CA ARG A 29 -9.42 3.29 1.73
C ARG A 29 -10.07 4.30 2.67
N MET A 30 -9.46 5.48 2.80
CA MET A 30 -9.93 6.57 3.67
C MET A 30 -10.78 7.60 2.94
N GLY A 31 -10.59 7.76 1.63
CA GLY A 31 -11.35 8.70 0.81
C GLY A 31 -10.53 9.32 -0.31
N VAL A 32 -10.98 10.48 -0.79
CA VAL A 32 -10.26 11.34 -1.73
C VAL A 32 -9.86 12.62 -1.02
N ALA A 33 -8.57 12.98 -1.06
CA ALA A 33 -8.05 14.21 -0.49
C ALA A 33 -8.50 15.45 -1.29
N SER A 34 -8.28 16.64 -0.73
CA SER A 34 -8.57 17.91 -1.41
C SER A 34 -7.76 18.11 -2.71
N THR A 35 -6.64 17.39 -2.86
CA THR A 35 -5.84 17.33 -4.09
C THR A 35 -6.49 16.51 -5.21
N GLY A 36 -7.53 15.72 -4.90
CA GLY A 36 -8.13 14.75 -5.82
C GLY A 36 -7.52 13.35 -5.74
N GLU A 37 -6.53 13.14 -4.87
CA GLU A 37 -5.82 11.87 -4.73
C GLU A 37 -6.50 10.93 -3.73
N VAL A 38 -6.44 9.62 -3.99
CA VAL A 38 -6.96 8.62 -3.05
C VAL A 38 -6.01 8.50 -1.87
N VAL A 39 -6.57 8.49 -0.65
CA VAL A 39 -5.86 8.19 0.58
C VAL A 39 -6.25 6.80 1.06
N ALA A 40 -5.27 5.98 1.43
CA ALA A 40 -5.46 4.68 2.05
C ALA A 40 -4.42 4.44 3.14
N VAL A 41 -4.73 3.59 4.12
CA VAL A 41 -3.83 3.21 5.21
C VAL A 41 -3.52 1.73 5.10
N ASP A 42 -2.26 1.35 5.25
CA ASP A 42 -1.89 -0.05 5.44
C ASP A 42 -2.26 -0.46 6.87
N ARG A 43 -3.30 -1.28 7.01
CA ARG A 43 -3.81 -1.70 8.33
C ARG A 43 -2.76 -2.44 9.15
N ASP A 44 -1.92 -3.24 8.49
CA ASP A 44 -0.98 -4.12 9.17
C ASP A 44 0.28 -3.35 9.63
N SER A 45 0.46 -2.13 9.13
CA SER A 45 1.53 -1.22 9.56
C SER A 45 1.24 -0.47 10.86
N ILE A 46 -0.02 -0.45 11.33
CA ILE A 46 -0.40 0.34 12.51
C ILE A 46 0.15 -0.31 13.77
N GLY A 47 0.97 0.42 14.54
CA GLY A 47 1.59 -0.13 15.74
C GLY A 47 2.19 0.91 16.68
N TRP A 48 2.25 0.55 17.97
CA TRP A 48 2.89 1.37 18.99
C TRP A 48 4.37 1.05 19.10
N TYR A 49 5.23 2.07 19.02
CA TYR A 49 6.68 1.96 19.23
C TYR A 49 7.18 3.19 19.98
N GLU A 50 8.01 3.00 21.01
CA GLU A 50 8.58 4.11 21.82
C GLU A 50 7.56 5.19 22.25
N GLY A 51 6.34 4.78 22.60
CA GLY A 51 5.26 5.69 23.05
C GLY A 51 4.57 6.48 21.95
N ASN A 52 4.88 6.21 20.68
CA ASN A 52 4.27 6.83 19.51
C ASN A 52 3.47 5.79 18.71
N LEU A 53 2.42 6.24 18.02
CA LEU A 53 1.59 5.41 17.15
C LEU A 53 2.06 5.59 15.70
N TYR A 54 2.71 4.57 15.17
CA TYR A 54 3.23 4.53 13.80
C TYR A 54 2.22 3.89 12.86
N PHE A 55 2.25 4.33 11.59
CA PHE A 55 1.46 3.77 10.51
C PHE A 55 2.05 4.15 9.16
N THR A 56 1.70 3.41 8.12
CA THR A 56 2.04 3.70 6.72
C THR A 56 0.75 4.05 5.98
N TYR A 57 0.77 5.11 5.18
CA TYR A 57 -0.36 5.52 4.35
C TYR A 57 0.09 5.78 2.91
N SER A 58 -0.86 5.72 1.99
CA SER A 58 -0.66 6.13 0.62
C SER A 58 -1.49 7.36 0.29
N ILE A 59 -0.94 8.29 -0.49
CA ILE A 59 -1.68 9.36 -1.15
C ILE A 59 -1.27 9.40 -2.63
N GLY A 60 -2.24 9.21 -3.53
CA GLY A 60 -1.94 9.08 -4.96
C GLY A 60 -1.08 7.84 -5.22
N SER A 61 0.11 8.03 -5.77
CA SER A 61 1.10 6.96 -6.00
C SER A 61 2.19 6.87 -4.92
N GLU A 62 2.18 7.76 -3.94
CA GLU A 62 3.18 7.81 -2.89
C GLU A 62 2.75 6.95 -1.70
N VAL A 63 3.73 6.29 -1.06
CA VAL A 63 3.58 5.53 0.19
C VAL A 63 4.54 6.14 1.20
N ILE A 64 4.02 6.48 2.37
CA ILE A 64 4.70 7.34 3.35
C ILE A 64 4.51 6.73 4.74
N ASP A 65 5.62 6.58 5.47
CA ASP A 65 5.62 6.22 6.88
C ASP A 65 5.33 7.45 7.75
N ALA A 66 4.58 7.25 8.83
CA ALA A 66 4.01 8.34 9.59
C ALA A 66 3.85 8.04 11.08
N ILE A 67 3.74 9.12 11.86
CA ILE A 67 3.45 9.08 13.29
C ILE A 67 2.17 9.86 13.56
N ALA A 68 1.18 9.22 14.20
CA ALA A 68 -0.08 9.85 14.57
C ALA A 68 0.03 10.58 15.92
N TYR A 69 -0.28 11.88 15.92
CA TYR A 69 -0.40 12.71 17.11
C TYR A 69 -1.88 12.92 17.45
N CYS A 70 -2.51 11.84 17.93
CA CYS A 70 -3.97 11.75 18.08
C CYS A 70 -4.59 12.85 18.96
N ARG A 71 -3.86 13.34 19.97
CA ARG A 71 -4.35 14.43 20.83
C ARG A 71 -4.33 15.78 20.14
N GLN A 72 -3.45 15.97 19.16
CA GLN A 72 -3.25 17.22 18.44
C GLN A 72 -4.05 17.27 17.12
N ASN A 73 -4.70 16.17 16.74
CA ASN A 73 -5.31 16.00 15.42
C ASN A 73 -4.31 16.29 14.29
N GLN A 74 -3.11 15.72 14.43
CA GLN A 74 -1.98 15.90 13.52
C GLN A 74 -1.28 14.58 13.24
N TRP A 75 -0.52 14.51 12.15
CA TRP A 75 0.43 13.43 11.91
C TRP A 75 1.73 14.00 11.36
N TYR A 76 2.84 13.36 11.69
CA TYR A 76 4.12 13.54 11.00
C TYR A 76 4.20 12.58 9.83
N ALA A 77 4.56 13.07 8.65
CA ALA A 77 4.84 12.32 7.44
C ALA A 77 6.36 12.32 7.17
N GLU A 78 6.97 11.14 7.10
CA GLU A 78 8.41 11.01 6.91
C GLU A 78 8.86 11.70 5.61
N GLY A 79 9.91 12.52 5.71
CA GLY A 79 10.45 13.29 4.58
C GLY A 79 9.69 14.58 4.25
N TYR A 80 8.51 14.82 4.83
CA TYR A 80 7.66 15.98 4.51
C TYR A 80 7.41 16.92 5.70
N GLY A 81 7.09 16.37 6.88
CA GLY A 81 6.81 17.14 8.10
C GLY A 81 5.43 16.88 8.71
N THR A 82 4.99 17.79 9.59
CA THR A 82 3.74 17.62 10.35
C THR A 82 2.57 18.32 9.66
N TYR A 83 1.44 17.62 9.56
CA TYR A 83 0.23 18.08 8.91
C TYR A 83 -0.99 17.97 9.84
N SER A 84 -1.99 18.82 9.58
CA SER A 84 -3.35 18.71 10.11
C SER A 84 -4.31 18.35 8.96
N PRO A 85 -5.40 17.60 9.21
CA PRO A 85 -6.38 17.24 8.18
C PRO A 85 -6.86 18.45 7.36
N GLN A 86 -6.84 18.33 6.04
CA GLN A 86 -7.31 19.35 5.09
C GLN A 86 -8.53 18.87 4.28
N SER A 87 -8.95 17.62 4.50
CA SER A 87 -10.05 16.96 3.80
C SER A 87 -10.67 15.89 4.70
N GLU A 88 -11.89 15.48 4.36
CA GLU A 88 -12.56 14.36 5.02
C GLU A 88 -11.71 13.08 4.96
N ALA A 89 -11.03 12.81 3.84
CA ALA A 89 -10.14 11.66 3.70
C ALA A 89 -8.97 11.67 4.70
N THR A 90 -8.29 12.81 4.85
CA THR A 90 -7.19 12.95 5.83
C THR A 90 -7.69 12.93 7.27
N GLN A 91 -8.94 13.38 7.53
CA GLN A 91 -9.54 13.26 8.85
C GLN A 91 -9.93 11.81 9.16
N ASN A 92 -10.50 11.09 8.18
CA ASN A 92 -10.82 9.67 8.30
C ASN A 92 -9.56 8.82 8.51
N MET A 93 -8.47 9.14 7.82
CA MET A 93 -7.15 8.52 8.03
C MET A 93 -6.71 8.63 9.49
N LEU A 94 -6.69 9.84 10.04
CA LEU A 94 -6.28 10.04 11.44
C LEU A 94 -7.25 9.36 12.41
N ASN A 95 -8.57 9.48 12.19
CA ASN A 95 -9.57 8.80 13.02
C ASN A 95 -9.40 7.29 12.98
N TYR A 96 -9.09 6.70 11.82
CA TYR A 96 -8.91 5.27 11.66
C TYR A 96 -7.69 4.78 12.46
N VAL A 97 -6.55 5.45 12.30
CA VAL A 97 -5.31 5.11 13.01
C VAL A 97 -5.47 5.32 14.52
N CYS A 98 -6.04 6.45 14.94
CA CYS A 98 -6.16 6.78 16.37
C CYS A 98 -7.22 5.97 17.14
N ASN A 99 -8.04 5.18 16.45
CA ASN A 99 -9.01 4.26 17.05
C ASN A 99 -8.58 2.78 16.94
N TYR A 100 -7.34 2.52 16.53
CA TYR A 100 -6.71 1.19 16.52
C TYR A 100 -6.41 0.72 17.95
#